data_AF-A0A2A2SAM9-F1
#
_entry.id   AF-A0A2A2SAM9-F1
#
_cell.length_a   1.000
_cell.length_b   1.000
_cell.length_c   1.000
_cell.angle_alpha   90.00
_cell.angle_beta   90.00
_cell.angle_gamma   90.00
#
_symmetry.space_group_name_H-M   'P 1'
#
loop_
_entity.id
_entity.type
_entity.pdbx_description
1 polymer ?
#
loop_
_entity_poly.entity_id
_entity_poly.type
_entity_poly.pdbx_seq_one_letter_code
_entity_poly.pdbx_strand_id
1 'polypeptide(L)'
;MAVYQPSNETQYPSSVYFGSSYEFTIQGDGNLVLYNRSTGKSLWSSQTATGGAFKQINSYVILQGDGNLVIRQRDKNNNIVEIWGTHTILCANQSLPKLVLQSDGNIVEEYECAHRGNLTHGFIGNTGTGGGGQSSHPGKF
;
A
#
# COMPACT_ATOMS: atom_id res chain seq x y z
N MET A 1 1.02 -28.62 -15.01
CA MET A 1 2.04 -27.55 -14.94
C MET A 1 1.29 -26.24 -15.10
N ALA A 2 0.95 -25.58 -13.99
CA ALA A 2 0.22 -24.31 -14.05
C ALA A 2 1.23 -23.21 -14.42
N VAL A 3 0.94 -22.51 -15.50
CA VAL A 3 1.71 -21.35 -15.97
C VAL A 3 1.47 -20.22 -14.97
N TYR A 4 2.55 -19.76 -14.33
CA TYR A 4 2.59 -18.51 -13.58
C TYR A 4 2.05 -17.39 -14.48
N GLN A 5 0.92 -16.78 -14.13
CA GLN A 5 0.43 -15.57 -14.80
C GLN A 5 1.07 -14.35 -14.13
N PRO A 6 2.01 -13.65 -14.78
CA PRO A 6 2.41 -12.32 -14.35
C PRO A 6 1.35 -11.35 -14.90
N SER A 7 0.62 -10.54 -14.14
CA SER A 7 0.49 -10.37 -12.70
C SER A 7 -0.83 -9.60 -12.56
N ASN A 8 -1.73 -10.01 -11.65
CA ASN A 8 -2.93 -9.21 -11.35
C ASN A 8 -2.55 -8.02 -10.46
N GLU A 9 -1.61 -7.20 -10.94
CA GLU A 9 -1.01 -6.08 -10.24
C GLU A 9 -1.73 -4.78 -10.56
N THR A 10 -1.95 -3.96 -9.55
CA THR A 10 -2.52 -2.62 -9.69
C THR A 10 -1.51 -1.59 -9.25
N GLN A 11 -1.10 -0.69 -10.15
CA GLN A 11 -0.31 0.48 -9.80
C GLN A 11 -1.19 1.60 -9.27
N TYR A 12 -0.85 2.13 -8.10
CA TYR A 12 -1.53 3.27 -7.51
C TYR A 12 -0.85 4.59 -7.93
N PRO A 13 -1.61 5.69 -8.01
CA PRO A 13 -1.04 7.01 -8.22
C PRO A 13 -0.06 7.36 -7.08
N SER A 14 0.82 8.34 -7.32
CA SER A 14 1.81 8.75 -6.31
C SER A 14 1.18 9.23 -5.01
N SER A 15 -0.05 9.75 -5.08
CA SER A 15 -0.81 10.23 -3.94
C SER A 15 -2.27 9.84 -4.08
N VAL A 16 -2.86 9.30 -3.01
CA VAL A 16 -4.29 8.98 -2.88
C VAL A 16 -4.84 9.84 -1.74
N TYR A 17 -6.02 10.43 -1.94
CA TYR A 17 -6.62 11.37 -1.00
C TYR A 17 -7.99 10.90 -0.53
N PHE A 18 -8.30 11.15 0.73
CA PHE A 18 -9.67 11.13 1.23
C PHE A 18 -10.12 12.55 1.54
N GLY A 19 -10.80 13.17 0.57
CA GLY A 19 -11.15 14.59 0.62
C GLY A 19 -9.93 15.46 0.93
N SER A 20 -10.08 16.38 1.88
CA SER A 20 -8.98 17.22 2.38
C SER A 20 -8.30 16.67 3.64
N SER A 21 -8.75 15.54 4.19
CA SER A 21 -8.38 15.09 5.54
C SER A 21 -7.15 14.19 5.57
N TYR A 22 -7.02 13.28 4.61
CA TYR A 22 -5.95 12.28 4.58
C TYR A 22 -5.30 12.19 3.22
N GLU A 23 -4.00 11.87 3.23
CA GLU A 23 -3.17 11.65 2.04
C GLU A 23 -2.25 10.48 2.28
N PHE A 24 -2.31 9.49 1.39
CA PHE A 24 -1.35 8.39 1.35
C PHE A 24 -0.46 8.60 0.13
N THR A 25 0.83 8.83 0.33
CA THR A 25 1.72 9.30 -0.73
C THR A 25 3.10 8.64 -0.68
N ILE A 26 3.60 8.25 -1.85
CA ILE A 26 5.02 7.92 -2.04
C ILE A 26 5.79 9.23 -2.22
N GLN A 27 6.76 9.47 -1.34
CA GLN A 27 7.58 10.67 -1.33
C GLN A 27 8.81 10.51 -2.24
N GLY A 28 9.41 11.63 -2.62
CA GLY A 28 10.59 11.63 -3.51
C GLY A 28 11.87 11.05 -2.89
N ASP A 29 11.87 10.79 -1.58
CA ASP A 29 12.94 10.10 -0.86
C ASP A 29 12.73 8.58 -0.77
N GLY A 30 11.65 8.07 -1.36
CA GLY A 30 11.26 6.66 -1.36
C GLY A 30 10.40 6.24 -0.18
N ASN A 31 10.00 7.17 0.69
CA ASN A 31 9.15 6.86 1.85
C ASN A 31 7.67 6.90 1.47
N LEU A 32 6.91 5.85 1.80
CA LEU A 32 5.46 5.82 1.65
C LEU A 32 4.83 6.22 2.97
N VAL A 33 4.02 7.28 2.96
CA VAL A 33 3.54 7.91 4.19
C VAL A 33 2.05 8.17 4.13
N LEU A 34 1.37 7.89 5.24
CA LEU A 34 0.00 8.35 5.50
C LEU A 34 0.03 9.61 6.35
N TYR A 35 -0.57 10.68 5.87
CA TYR A 35 -0.70 11.95 6.57
C TYR A 35 -2.15 12.23 6.96
N ASN A 36 -2.31 12.79 8.15
CA ASN A 36 -3.48 13.60 8.48
C ASN A 36 -3.17 15.04 8.02
N ARG A 37 -3.78 15.45 6.91
CA ARG A 37 -3.51 16.74 6.26
C ARG A 37 -4.04 17.93 7.07
N SER A 38 -5.12 17.73 7.82
CA SER A 38 -5.69 18.77 8.70
C SER A 38 -4.73 19.17 9.81
N THR A 39 -3.88 18.24 10.27
CA THR A 39 -2.89 18.48 11.34
C THR A 39 -1.45 18.53 10.85
N GLY A 40 -1.19 18.11 9.61
CA GLY A 40 0.16 17.92 9.06
C GLY A 40 0.92 16.72 9.65
N LYS A 41 0.29 15.90 10.51
CA LYS A 41 0.96 14.78 11.17
C LYS A 41 1.06 13.58 10.24
N SER A 42 2.24 12.97 10.17
CA SER A 42 2.38 11.60 9.66
C SER A 42 1.76 10.64 10.66
N LEU A 43 0.89 9.73 10.21
CA LEU A 43 0.23 8.71 11.02
C LEU A 43 0.88 7.34 10.90
N TRP A 44 1.42 7.02 9.72
CA TRP A 44 2.12 5.79 9.39
C TRP A 44 3.16 6.06 8.30
N SER A 45 4.23 5.27 8.27
CA SER A 45 5.31 5.38 7.29
C SER A 45 5.89 4.00 6.99
N SER A 46 6.30 3.72 5.75
CA SER A 46 7.03 2.49 5.38
C SER A 46 8.44 2.44 5.95
N GLN A 47 8.99 3.61 6.33
CA GLN A 47 10.34 3.77 6.89
C GLN A 47 11.43 3.45 5.86
N THR A 48 11.17 3.79 4.61
CA THR A 48 12.04 3.52 3.45
C THR A 48 12.72 4.78 2.91
N ALA A 49 12.64 5.90 3.65
CA ALA A 49 13.32 7.13 3.31
C ALA A 49 14.83 6.88 3.19
N THR A 50 15.42 7.27 2.05
CA THR A 50 16.87 7.13 1.82
C THR A 50 17.50 8.49 1.55
N GLY A 51 18.65 8.75 2.20
CA GLY A 51 19.41 9.99 2.02
C GLY A 51 20.51 9.86 0.95
N GLY A 52 20.74 10.95 0.21
CA GLY A 52 22.04 11.40 -0.34
C GLY A 52 22.80 10.55 -1.38
N ALA A 53 22.70 9.21 -1.38
CA ALA A 53 23.50 8.33 -2.24
C ALA A 53 22.65 7.27 -2.98
N PHE A 54 21.46 6.96 -2.47
CA PHE A 54 20.45 6.11 -3.11
C PHE A 54 19.25 6.95 -3.48
N LYS A 55 19.45 8.06 -4.21
CA LYS A 55 18.33 8.88 -4.68
C LYS A 55 17.40 7.97 -5.47
N GLN A 56 16.30 7.55 -4.84
CA GLN A 56 15.33 6.68 -5.47
C GLN A 56 14.61 7.52 -6.51
N ILE A 57 14.89 7.25 -7.78
CA ILE A 57 14.27 7.98 -8.87
C ILE A 57 13.10 7.10 -9.32
N ASN A 58 11.90 7.66 -9.20
CA ASN A 58 10.66 7.03 -9.67
C ASN A 58 10.22 5.81 -8.84
N SER A 59 10.17 5.94 -7.50
CA SER A 59 9.46 4.95 -6.67
C SER A 59 7.96 5.02 -6.91
N TYR A 60 7.30 3.87 -6.98
CA TYR A 60 5.86 3.75 -7.17
C TYR A 60 5.31 2.56 -6.37
N VAL A 61 4.01 2.61 -6.11
CA VAL A 61 3.30 1.63 -5.26
C VAL A 61 2.50 0.69 -6.14
N ILE A 62 2.65 -0.61 -5.90
CA ILE A 62 1.93 -1.69 -6.59
C ILE A 62 1.24 -2.54 -5.54
N LEU A 63 -0.05 -2.83 -5.74
CA LEU A 63 -0.71 -3.92 -5.04
C LEU A 63 -0.64 -5.16 -5.93
N GLN A 64 0.02 -6.21 -5.44
CA GLN A 64 0.17 -7.48 -6.14
C GLN A 64 -1.12 -8.30 -6.01
N GLY A 65 -1.36 -9.17 -7.00
CA GLY A 65 -2.59 -9.96 -7.06
C GLY A 65 -2.72 -11.00 -5.94
N ASP A 66 -1.62 -11.27 -5.24
CA ASP A 66 -1.54 -12.11 -4.05
C ASP A 66 -1.77 -11.33 -2.76
N GLY A 67 -2.12 -10.04 -2.81
CA GLY A 67 -2.41 -9.22 -1.63
C GLY A 67 -1.23 -8.39 -1.12
N ASN A 68 -0.02 -8.59 -1.63
CA ASN A 68 1.16 -7.87 -1.13
C ASN A 68 1.26 -6.46 -1.74
N LEU A 69 1.21 -5.43 -0.90
CA LEU A 69 1.46 -4.04 -1.31
C LEU A 69 2.96 -3.76 -1.25
N VAL A 70 3.53 -3.35 -2.38
CA VAL A 70 4.97 -3.17 -2.51
C VAL A 70 5.34 -1.77 -3.01
N ILE A 71 6.50 -1.30 -2.58
CA ILE A 71 7.18 -0.17 -3.20
C ILE A 71 8.21 -0.73 -4.17
N ARG A 72 8.10 -0.34 -5.44
CA ARG A 72 9.08 -0.64 -6.48
C ARG A 72 9.77 0.65 -6.91
N GLN A 73 11.04 0.52 -7.27
CA GLN A 73 11.84 1.61 -7.84
C GLN A 73 12.60 1.13 -9.06
N ARG A 74 13.13 2.06 -9.85
CA ARG A 74 14.17 1.72 -10.83
C ARG A 74 15.54 2.04 -10.27
N ASP A 75 16.47 1.10 -10.39
CA ASP A 75 17.88 1.36 -10.07
C ASP A 75 18.55 2.21 -11.18
N LYS A 76 19.82 2.57 -10.96
CA LYS A 76 20.64 3.34 -11.93
C LYS A 76 20.80 2.67 -13.30
N ASN A 77 20.55 1.35 -13.38
CA ASN A 77 20.64 0.55 -14.59
C ASN A 77 19.24 0.32 -15.21
N ASN A 78 18.20 1.01 -14.71
CA ASN A 78 16.81 0.91 -15.13
C ASN A 78 16.12 -0.44 -14.80
N ASN A 79 16.72 -1.24 -13.92
CA ASN A 79 16.10 -2.47 -13.42
C ASN A 79 15.04 -2.14 -12.37
N ILE A 80 13.93 -2.89 -12.38
CA ILE A 80 12.91 -2.79 -11.34
C ILE A 80 13.39 -3.54 -10.11
N VAL A 81 13.35 -2.87 -8.96
CA VAL A 81 13.71 -3.44 -7.66
C VAL A 81 12.57 -3.19 -6.69
N GLU A 82 12.17 -4.24 -5.98
CA GLU A 82 11.26 -4.13 -4.84
C GLU A 82 12.09 -3.75 -3.60
N ILE A 83 11.67 -2.69 -2.90
CA ILE A 83 12.45 -2.15 -1.76
C ILE A 83 11.77 -2.40 -0.42
N TRP A 84 10.46 -2.65 -0.44
CA TRP A 84 9.65 -2.91 0.72
C TRP A 84 8.31 -3.50 0.28
N GLY A 85 7.72 -4.32 1.14
CA GLY A 85 6.37 -4.85 0.98
C GLY A 85 5.66 -5.03 2.32
N THR A 86 4.33 -5.10 2.30
CA THR A 86 3.52 -5.40 3.49
C THR A 86 3.66 -6.85 3.94
N HIS A 87 4.08 -7.75 3.04
CA HIS A 87 4.20 -9.19 3.28
C HIS A 87 2.87 -9.83 3.72
N THR A 88 1.77 -9.20 3.36
CA THR A 88 0.42 -9.72 3.51
C THR A 88 0.12 -10.70 2.37
N ILE A 89 -0.83 -11.60 2.60
CA ILE A 89 -1.20 -12.61 1.62
C ILE A 89 -2.70 -12.82 1.56
N LEU A 90 -3.23 -12.72 0.35
CA LEU A 90 -4.59 -13.06 -0.01
C LEU A 90 -4.71 -14.59 -0.09
N CYS A 91 -5.71 -15.15 0.58
CA CYS A 91 -5.99 -16.57 0.52
C CYS A 91 -6.71 -16.93 -0.80
N ALA A 92 -6.62 -18.20 -1.21
CA ALA A 92 -7.23 -18.66 -2.46
C ALA A 92 -8.76 -18.45 -2.49
N ASN A 93 -9.31 -18.27 -3.70
CA ASN A 93 -10.74 -18.08 -4.00
C ASN A 93 -11.34 -16.72 -3.55
N GLN A 94 -10.50 -15.68 -3.45
CA GLN A 94 -10.91 -14.31 -3.15
C GLN A 94 -10.81 -13.45 -4.42
N SER A 95 -11.56 -12.34 -4.49
CA SER A 95 -11.40 -11.35 -5.56
C SER A 95 -10.00 -10.74 -5.52
N LEU A 96 -9.63 -10.03 -6.59
CA LEU A 96 -8.41 -9.22 -6.54
C LEU A 96 -8.46 -8.25 -5.35
N PRO A 97 -7.32 -8.06 -4.66
CA PRO A 97 -7.25 -7.19 -3.51
C PRO A 97 -7.33 -5.74 -3.96
N LYS A 98 -7.78 -4.88 -3.06
CA LYS A 98 -7.83 -3.43 -3.25
C LYS A 98 -7.20 -2.75 -2.03
N LEU A 99 -6.45 -1.69 -2.29
CA LEU A 99 -6.00 -0.74 -1.28
C LEU A 99 -7.02 0.40 -1.18
N VAL A 100 -7.54 0.62 0.02
CA VAL A 100 -8.56 1.65 0.29
C VAL A 100 -8.11 2.58 1.39
N LEU A 101 -8.13 3.88 1.11
CA LEU A 101 -8.03 4.94 2.12
C LEU A 101 -9.44 5.27 2.62
N GLN A 102 -9.68 5.00 3.89
CA GLN A 102 -10.99 5.13 4.52
C GLN A 102 -11.19 6.51 5.16
N SER A 103 -12.45 6.85 5.45
CA SER A 103 -12.83 8.16 5.99
C SER A 103 -12.28 8.45 7.38
N ASP A 104 -11.92 7.41 8.11
CA ASP A 104 -11.37 7.46 9.46
C ASP A 104 -9.84 7.57 9.46
N GLY A 105 -9.19 7.64 8.30
CA GLY A 105 -7.75 7.71 8.17
C GLY A 105 -7.04 6.37 8.33
N ASN A 106 -7.73 5.25 8.11
CA ASN A 106 -7.09 3.95 7.95
C ASN A 106 -6.80 3.65 6.48
N ILE A 107 -5.65 3.02 6.20
CA ILE A 107 -5.40 2.35 4.93
C ILE A 107 -5.61 0.87 5.16
N VAL A 108 -6.43 0.25 4.32
CA VAL A 108 -6.80 -1.16 4.42
C VAL A 108 -6.55 -1.86 3.10
N GLU A 109 -5.85 -2.98 3.16
CA GLU A 109 -5.86 -3.98 2.10
C GLU A 109 -7.06 -4.88 2.29
N GLU A 110 -7.99 -4.84 1.36
CA GLU A 110 -9.25 -5.57 1.42
C GLU A 110 -9.49 -6.42 0.19
N TYR A 111 -10.39 -7.39 0.31
CA TYR A 111 -10.88 -8.20 -0.79
C TYR A 111 -12.37 -8.47 -0.60
N GLU A 112 -13.01 -8.88 -1.68
CA GLU A 112 -14.39 -9.36 -1.67
C GLU A 112 -14.39 -10.87 -1.92
N CYS A 113 -15.27 -11.59 -1.22
CA CYS A 113 -15.54 -12.98 -1.48
C CYS A 113 -17.04 -13.16 -1.72
N ALA A 114 -17.39 -13.81 -2.82
CA ALA A 114 -18.77 -14.16 -3.11
C ALA A 114 -19.07 -15.56 -2.58
N HIS A 115 -19.88 -15.66 -1.53
CA HIS A 115 -20.35 -16.95 -1.02
C HIS A 115 -21.86 -17.08 -1.11
N ARG A 116 -22.35 -18.03 -1.93
CA ARG A 116 -23.77 -18.34 -2.13
C ARG A 116 -24.64 -17.12 -2.49
N GLY A 117 -24.11 -16.23 -3.32
CA GLY A 117 -24.81 -15.01 -3.76
C GLY A 117 -24.72 -13.83 -2.79
N ASN A 118 -23.97 -13.95 -1.69
CA ASN A 118 -23.67 -12.85 -0.78
C ASN A 118 -22.21 -12.39 -0.95
N LEU A 119 -21.98 -11.07 -0.96
CA LEU A 119 -20.65 -10.48 -0.98
C LEU A 119 -20.21 -10.24 0.46
N THR A 120 -19.12 -10.88 0.86
CA THR A 120 -18.45 -10.62 2.14
C THR A 120 -17.18 -9.82 1.89
N HIS A 121 -17.03 -8.69 2.59
CA HIS A 121 -15.80 -7.92 2.64
C HIS A 121 -14.85 -8.50 3.69
N GLY A 122 -13.61 -8.76 3.29
CA GLY A 122 -12.55 -9.22 4.16
C GLY A 122 -11.34 -8.30 4.10
N PHE A 123 -10.49 -8.38 5.13
CA PHE A 123 -9.29 -7.56 5.27
C PHE A 123 -8.06 -8.45 5.35
N ILE A 124 -6.96 -8.00 4.75
CA ILE A 124 -5.66 -8.69 4.73
C ILE A 124 -4.71 -8.05 5.75
N GLY A 125 -4.67 -6.72 5.79
CA GLY A 125 -3.81 -5.93 6.67
C GLY A 125 -4.22 -4.47 6.68
N ASN A 126 -3.71 -3.69 7.64
CA ASN A 126 -4.02 -2.26 7.72
C ASN A 126 -2.96 -1.45 8.47
N THR A 127 -2.98 -0.13 8.28
CA THR A 127 -2.02 0.77 8.96
C THR A 127 -2.25 0.93 10.46
N GLY A 128 -3.40 0.50 11.00
CA GLY A 128 -3.75 0.68 12.41
C GLY A 128 -3.94 2.14 12.80
N THR A 129 -4.36 2.98 11.86
CA THR A 129 -4.48 4.44 12.02
C THR A 129 -5.93 4.93 12.08
N GLY A 130 -6.89 4.00 12.17
CA GLY A 130 -8.32 4.32 12.26
C GLY A 130 -8.63 5.33 13.38
N GLY A 131 -9.56 6.24 13.11
CA GLY A 131 -9.84 7.40 13.94
C GLY A 131 -8.78 8.51 13.87
N GLY A 132 -7.87 8.45 12.88
CA GLY A 132 -6.78 9.40 12.71
C GLY A 132 -5.63 9.25 13.72
N GLY A 133 -5.54 8.10 14.38
CA GLY A 133 -4.51 7.78 15.37
C GLY A 133 -3.14 7.54 14.73
N GLN A 134 -2.09 7.63 15.56
CA GLN A 134 -0.76 7.16 15.17
C GLN A 134 -0.76 5.64 15.10
N SER A 135 -0.12 5.08 14.07
CA SER A 135 0.05 3.64 13.96
C SER A 135 0.89 3.10 15.11
N SER A 136 0.49 1.95 15.66
CA SER A 136 1.32 1.16 16.57
C SER A 136 2.39 0.32 15.85
N HIS A 137 2.35 0.28 14.52
CA HIS A 137 3.13 -0.65 13.70
C HIS A 137 3.64 0.00 12.38
N PRO A 138 4.39 1.11 12.44
CA PRO A 138 4.99 1.68 11.23
C PRO A 138 5.90 0.65 10.53
N GLY A 139 5.96 0.70 9.20
CA GLY A 139 6.76 -0.21 8.37
C GLY A 139 6.12 -1.58 8.12
N LYS A 140 4.91 -1.84 8.63
CA LYS A 140 4.13 -3.06 8.40
C LYS A 140 2.62 -2.79 8.46
N PHE A 141 1.85 -3.78 8.02
CA PHE A 141 0.37 -3.81 8.09
C PHE A 141 -0.11 -4.84 9.12
#